data_AF-A0A4D7DAK0-F1
#
_entry.id   AF-A0A4D7DAK0-F1
#
_cell.length_a   1.000
_cell.length_b   1.000
_cell.length_c   1.000
_cell.angle_alpha   90.00
_cell.angle_beta   90.00
_cell.angle_gamma   90.00
#
_symmetry.space_group_name_H-M   'P 1'
#
loop_
_entity.id
_entity.type
_entity.pdbx_description
1 polymer ?
#
loop_
_entity_poly.entity_id
_entity_poly.type
_entity_poly.pdbx_seq_one_letter_code
_entity_poly.pdbx_strand_id
1 'polypeptide(L)'
;MKLPYPILAMLAFAPLPTGGFVAMAEAPALSGFPVDVAIPKAPAPVVTDDRARLLYELRVTNFHTAPIDLAALDLLDDAGTVLAHYAPADLAAMIGTIGPEPTPGTERTLPGGRTGVVFIDLALPAGAKVPAGLGHRLTFSLTLPDGKTIERSLTGPATPVDAPAVVIAPPLAGDGWLAANGLAAPDHRRSWNAINGRAHLAQRFAIDWVRLDNKGRFLAGDPGRNESYPGYGAPVLAVADARVVSIINDLPENAGANPQEGRRPTVETISGNTVILDLGNGAFALYGHLQPGSVLVHPGEAVHTGQALARLGNSGNSDAPHLHFQLMDAPSALGAEGLPYAITRFTVAGVAHDSAVLEGKAAWKASGLPHAVAAEFPDDNAVVSFP
;
A
#
# COMPACT_ATOMS: atom_id res chain seq x y z
N MET A 1 -22.74 21.94 -78.58
CA MET A 1 -23.68 20.89 -79.03
C MET A 1 -24.57 20.52 -77.85
N LYS A 2 -25.88 20.37 -78.11
CA LYS A 2 -26.97 20.22 -77.14
C LYS A 2 -26.91 18.90 -76.33
N LEU A 3 -27.23 19.00 -75.03
CA LEU A 3 -28.03 18.12 -74.13
C LEU A 3 -28.36 16.66 -74.57
N PRO A 4 -28.40 15.70 -73.60
CA PRO A 4 -29.63 15.55 -72.79
C PRO A 4 -29.47 15.12 -71.30
N TYR A 5 -30.51 15.43 -70.50
CA TYR A 5 -30.89 14.75 -69.24
C TYR A 5 -31.32 13.29 -69.50
N PRO A 6 -31.21 12.32 -68.55
CA PRO A 6 -32.24 12.10 -67.50
C PRO A 6 -31.63 11.50 -66.18
N ILE A 7 -32.32 11.02 -65.13
CA ILE A 7 -33.74 10.83 -64.72
C ILE A 7 -33.90 11.43 -63.29
N LEU A 8 -35.10 11.88 -62.89
CA LEU A 8 -35.45 12.18 -61.48
C LEU A 8 -35.88 10.90 -60.74
N ALA A 9 -35.11 10.46 -59.73
CA ALA A 9 -35.51 9.36 -58.84
C ALA A 9 -36.11 9.92 -57.54
N MET A 10 -37.39 9.62 -57.27
CA MET A 10 -38.00 9.85 -55.96
C MET A 10 -37.38 8.91 -54.93
N LEU A 11 -36.76 9.46 -53.88
CA LEU A 11 -36.55 8.77 -52.62
C LEU A 11 -37.53 9.34 -51.59
N ALA A 12 -38.32 8.45 -51.00
CA ALA A 12 -39.32 8.83 -50.00
C ALA A 12 -38.64 9.29 -48.71
N PHE A 13 -39.07 10.43 -48.16
CA PHE A 13 -38.72 10.82 -46.81
C PHE A 13 -39.42 9.88 -45.82
N ALA A 14 -38.64 9.05 -45.14
CA ALA A 14 -39.09 8.44 -43.89
C ALA A 14 -39.27 9.56 -42.83
N PRO A 15 -40.30 9.50 -41.97
CA PRO A 15 -40.43 10.46 -40.88
C PRO A 15 -39.24 10.32 -39.93
N LEU A 16 -38.63 11.46 -39.58
CA LEU A 16 -37.59 11.54 -38.57
C LEU A 16 -38.13 10.99 -37.23
N PRO A 17 -37.40 10.13 -36.50
CA PRO A 17 -37.78 9.74 -35.16
C PRO A 17 -37.79 10.99 -34.27
N THR A 18 -38.92 11.24 -33.61
CA THR A 18 -39.13 12.39 -32.75
C THR A 18 -38.24 12.31 -31.50
N GLY A 19 -37.36 13.29 -31.34
CA GLY A 19 -36.94 13.78 -30.02
C GLY A 19 -36.32 12.74 -29.07
N GLY A 20 -35.22 12.12 -29.47
CA GLY A 20 -34.28 11.60 -28.47
C GLY A 20 -33.68 12.78 -27.71
N PHE A 21 -34.04 12.96 -26.44
CA PHE A 21 -33.35 13.90 -25.56
C PHE A 21 -31.91 13.42 -25.37
N VAL A 22 -30.98 14.03 -26.11
CA VAL A 22 -29.56 13.92 -25.77
C VAL A 22 -29.39 14.66 -24.45
N ALA A 23 -29.21 13.89 -23.37
CA ALA A 23 -28.73 14.45 -22.11
C ALA A 23 -27.37 15.08 -22.40
N MET A 24 -27.32 16.41 -22.50
CA MET A 24 -26.05 17.11 -22.57
C MET A 24 -25.36 16.87 -21.23
N ALA A 25 -24.22 16.17 -21.27
CA ALA A 25 -23.37 16.05 -20.10
C ALA A 25 -23.05 17.47 -19.60
N GLU A 26 -23.48 17.77 -18.38
CA GLU A 26 -23.30 19.09 -17.80
C GLU A 26 -21.80 19.35 -17.68
N ALA A 27 -21.32 20.46 -18.24
CA ALA A 27 -19.90 20.79 -18.18
C ALA A 27 -19.50 20.96 -16.71
N PRO A 28 -18.47 20.24 -16.20
CA PRO A 28 -18.15 20.27 -14.79
C PRO A 28 -17.83 21.69 -14.34
N ALA A 29 -18.37 22.09 -13.19
CA ALA A 29 -18.15 23.42 -12.64
C ALA A 29 -16.65 23.63 -12.38
N LEU A 30 -16.05 24.60 -13.09
CA LEU A 30 -14.65 24.93 -12.95
C LEU A 30 -14.40 25.57 -11.57
N SER A 31 -13.69 24.86 -10.68
CA SER A 31 -13.10 25.45 -9.48
C SER A 31 -11.60 25.61 -9.68
N GLY A 32 -11.11 26.84 -9.53
CA GLY A 32 -9.70 27.19 -9.72
C GLY A 32 -9.02 27.57 -8.41
N PHE A 33 -7.95 26.86 -8.09
CA PHE A 33 -7.02 27.19 -7.02
C PHE A 33 -5.60 26.82 -7.49
N PRO A 34 -4.52 27.51 -7.08
CA PRO A 34 -3.16 27.28 -7.61
C PRO A 34 -2.48 26.04 -7.01
N VAL A 35 -3.15 24.89 -7.10
CA VAL A 35 -2.66 23.57 -6.70
C VAL A 35 -2.93 22.55 -7.80
N ASP A 36 -2.00 21.63 -7.99
CA ASP A 36 -2.22 20.40 -8.77
C ASP A 36 -2.52 19.26 -7.79
N VAL A 37 -3.46 18.38 -8.16
CA VAL A 37 -3.84 17.21 -7.35
C VAL A 37 -3.83 15.98 -8.23
N ALA A 38 -2.97 15.02 -7.90
CA ALA A 38 -2.80 13.78 -8.65
C ALA A 38 -2.96 12.55 -7.74
N ILE A 39 -3.52 11.48 -8.31
CA ILE A 39 -3.69 10.17 -7.65
C ILE A 39 -2.70 9.21 -8.34
N PRO A 40 -1.55 8.85 -7.72
CA PRO A 40 -0.52 8.06 -8.40
C PRO A 40 -0.94 6.63 -8.74
N LYS A 41 -1.79 6.04 -7.89
CA LYS A 41 -2.31 4.68 -8.00
C LYS A 41 -3.74 4.65 -7.45
N ALA A 42 -4.66 4.07 -8.21
CA ALA A 42 -6.03 3.81 -7.77
C ALA A 42 -6.03 2.83 -6.58
N PRO A 43 -6.89 3.03 -5.56
CA PRO A 43 -7.02 2.09 -4.46
C PRO A 43 -7.73 0.82 -4.90
N ALA A 44 -7.29 -0.32 -4.38
CA ALA A 44 -8.04 -1.58 -4.39
C ALA A 44 -8.49 -1.91 -2.95
N PRO A 45 -9.68 -2.49 -2.75
CA PRO A 45 -10.18 -2.79 -1.41
C PRO A 45 -9.45 -4.00 -0.81
N VAL A 46 -9.04 -3.83 0.45
CA VAL A 46 -8.53 -4.90 1.32
C VAL A 46 -9.44 -5.00 2.54
N VAL A 47 -9.74 -6.21 3.02
CA VAL A 47 -10.57 -6.42 4.22
C VAL A 47 -9.68 -6.72 5.42
N THR A 48 -9.94 -6.08 6.55
CA THR A 48 -9.35 -6.38 7.86
C THR A 48 -10.33 -5.95 8.95
N ASP A 49 -10.50 -6.74 10.01
CA ASP A 49 -11.47 -6.50 11.10
C ASP A 49 -12.90 -6.31 10.56
N ASP A 50 -13.35 -7.21 9.67
CA ASP A 50 -14.64 -7.18 8.96
C ASP A 50 -14.90 -5.90 8.13
N ARG A 51 -13.89 -5.05 7.92
CA ARG A 51 -14.01 -3.75 7.24
C ARG A 51 -13.17 -3.68 5.98
N ALA A 52 -13.80 -3.28 4.88
CA ALA A 52 -13.08 -2.91 3.67
C ALA A 52 -12.36 -1.57 3.89
N ARG A 53 -11.06 -1.54 3.61
CA ARG A 53 -10.20 -0.35 3.65
C ARG A 53 -9.68 -0.05 2.24
N LEU A 54 -9.63 1.24 1.91
CA LEU A 54 -9.11 1.77 0.65
C LEU A 54 -7.89 2.64 0.95
N LEU A 55 -6.69 2.12 0.64
CA LEU A 55 -5.42 2.77 0.92
C LEU A 55 -4.76 3.28 -0.35
N TYR A 56 -4.53 4.59 -0.42
CA TYR A 56 -3.94 5.30 -1.57
C TYR A 56 -3.42 6.68 -1.14
N GLU A 57 -2.96 7.50 -2.10
CA GLU A 57 -2.39 8.82 -1.81
C GLU A 57 -2.92 9.90 -2.75
N LEU A 58 -3.04 11.13 -2.23
CA LEU A 58 -3.13 12.34 -3.06
C LEU A 58 -1.78 13.05 -3.04
N ARG A 59 -1.17 13.26 -4.20
CA ARG A 59 -0.06 14.22 -4.33
C ARG A 59 -0.66 15.60 -4.61
N VAL A 60 -0.39 16.55 -3.72
CA VAL A 60 -0.87 17.93 -3.81
C VAL A 60 0.32 18.86 -3.98
N THR A 61 0.47 19.46 -5.15
CA THR A 61 1.60 20.36 -5.47
C THR A 61 1.14 21.82 -5.45
N ASN A 62 1.79 22.65 -4.64
CA ASN A 62 1.54 24.09 -4.58
C ASN A 62 2.24 24.81 -5.75
N PHE A 63 1.45 25.34 -6.70
CA PHE A 63 1.94 26.13 -7.85
C PHE A 63 2.03 27.63 -7.55
N HIS A 64 1.57 28.07 -6.38
CA HIS A 64 1.71 29.44 -5.89
C HIS A 64 3.09 29.66 -5.25
N THR A 65 3.49 30.92 -5.09
CA THR A 65 4.77 31.29 -4.45
C THR A 65 4.67 31.36 -2.93
N ALA A 66 3.52 31.79 -2.40
CA ALA A 66 3.25 31.78 -0.96
C ALA A 66 2.71 30.41 -0.49
N PRO A 67 2.88 30.05 0.80
CA PRO A 67 2.36 28.81 1.34
C PRO A 67 0.84 28.69 1.22
N ILE A 68 0.37 27.46 1.02
CA ILE A 68 -1.04 27.08 0.95
C ILE A 68 -1.30 26.03 2.02
N ASP A 69 -2.37 26.20 2.79
CA ASP A 69 -2.77 25.26 3.83
C ASP A 69 -3.97 24.40 3.35
N LEU A 70 -3.87 23.08 3.48
CA LEU A 70 -4.99 22.16 3.24
C LEU A 70 -5.91 22.16 4.47
N ALA A 71 -7.01 22.90 4.38
CA ALA A 71 -7.93 23.17 5.47
C ALA A 71 -8.83 21.97 5.80
N ALA A 72 -9.36 21.29 4.78
CA ALA A 72 -10.21 20.10 4.90
C ALA A 72 -10.16 19.21 3.65
N LEU A 73 -10.49 17.92 3.80
CA LEU A 73 -10.66 16.95 2.72
C LEU A 73 -11.94 16.14 2.95
N ASP A 74 -12.85 16.13 1.98
CA ASP A 74 -13.94 15.16 1.92
C ASP A 74 -13.63 14.08 0.86
N LEU A 75 -13.86 12.82 1.22
CA LEU A 75 -13.93 11.69 0.28
C LEU A 75 -15.39 11.41 -0.05
N LEU A 76 -15.68 11.22 -1.32
CA LEU A 76 -17.05 11.04 -1.83
C LEU A 76 -17.21 9.74 -2.61
N ASP A 77 -18.41 9.16 -2.58
CA ASP A 77 -18.78 8.05 -3.45
C ASP A 77 -19.19 8.51 -4.86
N ASP A 78 -19.53 7.55 -5.72
CA ASP A 78 -20.03 7.77 -7.10
C ASP A 78 -21.31 8.64 -7.18
N ALA A 79 -22.06 8.77 -6.08
CA ALA A 79 -23.27 9.59 -5.98
C ALA A 79 -23.01 10.97 -5.37
N GLY A 80 -21.77 11.28 -4.97
CA GLY A 80 -21.40 12.51 -4.28
C GLY A 80 -21.75 12.52 -2.78
N THR A 81 -22.06 11.36 -2.19
CA THR A 81 -22.22 11.20 -0.74
C THR A 81 -20.85 11.28 -0.07
N VAL A 82 -20.71 12.05 1.00
CA VAL A 82 -19.47 12.09 1.79
C VAL A 82 -19.30 10.78 2.57
N LEU A 83 -18.26 10.03 2.26
CA LEU A 83 -17.86 8.79 2.94
C LEU A 83 -16.99 9.09 4.17
N ALA A 84 -16.12 10.11 4.08
CA ALA A 84 -15.28 10.58 5.17
C ALA A 84 -15.02 12.08 5.04
N HIS A 85 -14.91 12.76 6.18
CA HIS A 85 -14.46 14.15 6.30
C HIS A 85 -13.24 14.18 7.20
N TYR A 86 -12.15 14.78 6.72
CA TYR A 86 -10.91 14.98 7.46
C TYR A 86 -10.73 16.47 7.78
N ALA A 87 -10.71 16.75 9.08
CA ALA A 87 -10.53 18.06 9.66
C ALA A 87 -9.03 18.39 9.81
N PRO A 88 -8.66 19.61 10.26
CA PRO A 88 -7.25 20.01 10.42
C PRO A 88 -6.38 19.02 11.21
N ALA A 89 -6.88 18.48 12.32
CA ALA A 89 -6.11 17.57 13.16
C ALA A 89 -5.81 16.23 12.44
N ASP A 90 -6.78 15.69 11.71
CA ASP A 90 -6.63 14.44 10.97
C ASP A 90 -5.62 14.61 9.83
N LEU A 91 -5.76 15.71 9.08
CA LEU A 91 -4.87 16.05 7.97
C LEU A 91 -3.41 16.23 8.40
N ALA A 92 -3.15 16.77 9.59
CA ALA A 92 -1.80 16.91 10.12
C ALA A 92 -1.10 15.55 10.35
N ALA A 93 -1.85 14.49 10.70
CA ALA A 93 -1.31 13.13 10.84
C ALA A 93 -1.21 12.37 9.50
N MET A 94 -2.05 12.73 8.52
CA MET A 94 -2.12 12.09 7.20
C MET A 94 -1.09 12.63 6.20
N ILE A 95 -0.61 13.86 6.36
CA ILE A 95 0.27 14.49 5.38
C ILE A 95 1.75 14.22 5.67
N GLY A 96 2.49 13.80 4.63
CA GLY A 96 3.95 13.90 4.56
C GLY A 96 4.39 14.85 3.45
N THR A 97 5.65 15.28 3.44
CA THR A 97 6.21 16.18 2.42
C THR A 97 7.22 15.45 1.53
N ILE A 98 7.28 15.81 0.23
CA ILE A 98 8.42 15.41 -0.62
C ILE A 98 9.55 16.42 -0.41
N GLY A 99 10.58 16.00 0.35
CA GLY A 99 11.75 16.83 0.67
C GLY A 99 12.02 16.83 2.17
N PRO A 100 12.41 17.98 2.77
CA PRO A 100 12.57 18.10 4.21
C PRO A 100 11.25 17.85 4.95
N GLU A 101 11.35 17.27 6.14
CA GLU A 101 10.25 17.20 7.11
C GLU A 101 9.69 18.59 7.40
N PRO A 102 8.37 18.74 7.58
CA PRO A 102 7.76 19.99 7.98
C PRO A 102 8.18 20.37 9.42
N THR A 103 8.00 21.64 9.77
CA THR A 103 8.07 22.03 11.18
C THR A 103 6.86 21.44 11.90
N PRO A 104 7.00 20.85 13.10
CA PRO A 104 5.85 20.30 13.83
C PRO A 104 4.72 21.32 13.98
N GLY A 105 3.50 20.92 13.60
CA GLY A 105 2.32 21.77 13.53
C GLY A 105 2.14 22.56 12.22
N THR A 106 2.99 22.34 11.21
CA THR A 106 2.87 22.95 9.86
C THR A 106 2.68 21.94 8.73
N GLU A 107 2.40 20.67 9.04
CA GLU A 107 2.33 19.54 8.10
C GLU A 107 1.37 19.80 6.92
N ARG A 108 0.27 20.50 7.18
CA ARG A 108 -0.75 20.86 6.17
C ARG A 108 -0.38 22.06 5.30
N THR A 109 0.60 22.85 5.71
CA THR A 109 1.03 24.08 5.05
C THR A 109 2.11 23.76 4.03
N LEU A 110 1.70 23.62 2.76
CA LEU A 110 2.56 23.37 1.62
C LEU A 110 3.29 24.64 1.21
N PRO A 111 4.64 24.74 1.35
CA PRO A 111 5.38 25.89 0.86
C PRO A 111 5.27 26.03 -0.67
N GLY A 112 5.51 27.23 -1.21
CA GLY A 112 5.46 27.45 -2.65
C GLY A 112 6.41 26.52 -3.43
N GLY A 113 5.90 25.90 -4.49
CA GLY A 113 6.65 24.94 -5.30
C GLY A 113 6.90 23.57 -4.64
N ARG A 114 6.26 23.24 -3.52
CA ARG A 114 6.38 21.93 -2.84
C ARG A 114 5.18 21.03 -3.09
N THR A 115 5.44 19.73 -3.00
CA THR A 115 4.42 18.68 -3.04
C THR A 115 4.25 18.05 -1.66
N GLY A 116 3.03 18.09 -1.14
CA GLY A 116 2.58 17.26 -0.02
C GLY A 116 1.97 15.96 -0.54
N VAL A 117 1.99 14.93 0.31
CA VAL A 117 1.36 13.64 0.06
C VAL A 117 0.36 13.39 1.18
N VAL A 118 -0.93 13.41 0.86
CA VAL A 118 -1.99 13.00 1.78
C VAL A 118 -2.09 11.47 1.70
N PHE A 119 -1.65 10.77 2.74
CA PHE A 119 -1.80 9.32 2.84
C PHE A 119 -3.21 9.01 3.36
N ILE A 120 -4.01 8.34 2.54
CA ILE A 120 -5.39 8.00 2.85
C ILE A 120 -5.50 6.54 3.24
N ASP A 121 -6.27 6.31 4.30
CA ASP A 121 -6.77 5.02 4.76
C ASP A 121 -8.26 5.21 5.08
N LEU A 122 -9.09 4.91 4.09
CA LEU A 122 -10.54 5.00 4.22
C LEU A 122 -11.09 3.64 4.65
N ALA A 123 -11.36 3.49 5.95
CA ALA A 123 -12.09 2.35 6.49
C ALA A 123 -13.61 2.54 6.31
N LEU A 124 -14.24 1.65 5.56
CA LEU A 124 -15.69 1.62 5.40
C LEU A 124 -16.35 0.91 6.59
N PRO A 125 -17.62 1.22 6.93
CA PRO A 125 -18.36 0.46 7.93
C PRO A 125 -18.44 -1.04 7.58
N ALA A 126 -18.47 -1.90 8.58
CA ALA A 126 -18.56 -3.35 8.37
C ALA A 126 -19.81 -3.70 7.54
N GLY A 127 -19.63 -4.54 6.51
CA GLY A 127 -20.67 -4.90 5.55
C GLY A 127 -21.12 -3.79 4.58
N ALA A 128 -20.51 -2.60 4.60
CA ALA A 128 -20.78 -1.57 3.61
C ALA A 128 -20.31 -1.98 2.21
N LYS A 129 -21.06 -1.57 1.18
CA LYS A 129 -20.67 -1.78 -0.21
C LYS A 129 -19.48 -0.87 -0.54
N VAL A 130 -18.41 -1.46 -1.09
CA VAL A 130 -17.28 -0.71 -1.68
C VAL A 130 -17.79 0.10 -2.89
N PRO A 131 -17.51 1.42 -2.98
CA PRO A 131 -17.90 2.24 -4.14
C PRO A 131 -17.10 1.84 -5.39
N ALA A 132 -17.59 2.16 -6.58
CA ALA A 132 -16.90 1.88 -7.83
C ALA A 132 -15.81 2.92 -8.16
N GLY A 133 -15.93 4.11 -7.59
CA GLY A 133 -14.95 5.19 -7.64
C GLY A 133 -15.00 6.07 -6.39
N LEU A 134 -13.98 6.92 -6.25
CA LEU A 134 -13.88 7.92 -5.19
C LEU A 134 -13.73 9.31 -5.82
N GLY A 135 -14.58 10.24 -5.37
CA GLY A 135 -14.42 11.67 -5.58
C GLY A 135 -13.68 12.33 -4.42
N HIS A 136 -13.08 13.49 -4.69
CA HIS A 136 -12.36 14.28 -3.68
C HIS A 136 -12.84 15.73 -3.70
N ARG A 137 -13.11 16.30 -2.53
CA ARG A 137 -13.32 17.75 -2.38
C ARG A 137 -12.31 18.27 -1.38
N LEU A 138 -11.44 19.16 -1.84
CA LEU A 138 -10.33 19.71 -1.07
C LEU A 138 -10.59 21.18 -0.79
N THR A 139 -10.55 21.59 0.47
CA THR A 139 -10.67 22.99 0.87
C THR A 139 -9.30 23.51 1.26
N PHE A 140 -8.85 24.59 0.63
CA PHE A 140 -7.56 25.20 0.86
C PHE A 140 -7.69 26.63 1.36
N SER A 141 -6.76 27.05 2.22
CA SER A 141 -6.60 28.45 2.64
C SER A 141 -5.26 29.05 2.18
N LEU A 142 -5.28 30.34 1.84
CA LEU A 142 -4.12 31.11 1.40
C LEU A 142 -4.20 32.53 1.99
N THR A 143 -3.15 32.96 2.70
CA THR A 143 -3.00 34.34 3.17
C THR A 143 -2.33 35.18 2.09
N LEU A 144 -3.01 36.25 1.66
CA LEU A 144 -2.56 37.19 0.65
C LEU A 144 -1.56 38.22 1.23
N PRO A 145 -0.78 38.92 0.39
CA PRO A 145 0.18 39.94 0.86
C PRO A 145 -0.43 41.12 1.62
N ASP A 146 -1.74 41.36 1.49
CA ASP A 146 -2.47 42.38 2.26
C ASP A 146 -3.00 41.86 3.62
N GLY A 147 -2.61 40.64 4.01
CA GLY A 147 -2.99 39.98 5.26
C GLY A 147 -4.35 39.28 5.23
N LYS A 148 -5.12 39.35 4.13
CA LYS A 148 -6.41 38.65 4.05
C LYS A 148 -6.22 37.17 3.75
N THR A 149 -6.90 36.31 4.50
CA THR A 149 -7.04 34.90 4.15
C THR A 149 -8.18 34.71 3.15
N ILE A 150 -7.93 33.97 2.07
CA ILE A 150 -8.98 33.41 1.23
C ILE A 150 -9.07 31.90 1.44
N GLU A 151 -10.28 31.36 1.47
CA GLU A 151 -10.54 29.92 1.52
C GLU A 151 -11.34 29.51 0.28
N ARG A 152 -10.98 28.40 -0.36
CA ARG A 152 -11.66 27.86 -1.55
C ARG A 152 -11.71 26.34 -1.52
N SER A 153 -12.86 25.78 -1.86
CA SER A 153 -13.01 24.35 -2.12
C SER A 153 -12.93 24.06 -3.62
N LEU A 154 -12.22 23.01 -3.99
CA LEU A 154 -12.17 22.46 -5.34
C LEU A 154 -12.61 21.00 -5.35
N THR A 155 -13.24 20.59 -6.45
CA THR A 155 -13.46 19.17 -6.75
C THR A 155 -12.18 18.67 -7.41
N GLY A 156 -11.49 17.75 -6.74
CA GLY A 156 -10.26 17.14 -7.22
C GLY A 156 -10.51 16.06 -8.27
N PRO A 157 -9.46 15.35 -8.72
CA PRO A 157 -9.63 14.19 -9.59
C PRO A 157 -10.50 13.12 -8.90
N ALA A 158 -11.35 12.46 -9.67
CA ALA A 158 -11.92 11.18 -9.27
C ALA A 158 -10.98 10.03 -9.64
N THR A 159 -11.04 8.92 -8.90
CA THR A 159 -10.35 7.66 -9.23
C THR A 159 -11.36 6.52 -9.29
N PRO A 160 -11.22 5.54 -10.19
CA PRO A 160 -11.86 4.25 -9.98
C PRO A 160 -11.33 3.58 -8.70
N VAL A 161 -12.08 2.62 -8.19
CA VAL A 161 -11.61 1.60 -7.25
C VAL A 161 -11.24 0.36 -8.07
N ASP A 162 -10.00 -0.09 -7.93
CA ASP A 162 -9.46 -1.27 -8.60
C ASP A 162 -10.08 -2.57 -8.04
N ALA A 163 -9.84 -3.69 -8.73
CA ALA A 163 -10.32 -5.01 -8.31
C ALA A 163 -9.83 -5.40 -6.88
N PRO A 164 -10.60 -6.20 -6.12
CA PRO A 164 -10.23 -6.60 -4.76
C PRO A 164 -8.88 -7.30 -4.63
N ALA A 165 -8.34 -7.24 -3.41
CA ALA A 165 -7.11 -7.90 -2.98
C ALA A 165 -6.97 -9.36 -3.46
N VAL A 166 -5.75 -9.74 -3.86
CA VAL A 166 -5.45 -11.13 -4.25
C VAL A 166 -5.48 -12.03 -3.02
N VAL A 167 -6.28 -13.10 -3.06
CA VAL A 167 -6.34 -14.08 -1.96
C VAL A 167 -5.21 -15.10 -2.11
N ILE A 168 -4.37 -15.23 -1.08
CA ILE A 168 -3.15 -16.03 -1.07
C ILE A 168 -3.09 -17.00 0.12
N ALA A 169 -2.31 -18.07 0.00
CA ALA A 169 -1.97 -18.92 1.14
C ALA A 169 -0.98 -18.20 2.10
N PRO A 170 -0.88 -18.62 3.38
CA PRO A 170 0.15 -18.11 4.27
C PRO A 170 1.58 -18.31 3.74
N PRO A 171 2.49 -17.32 3.83
CA PRO A 171 3.90 -17.47 3.47
C PRO A 171 4.71 -18.25 4.52
N LEU A 172 4.09 -18.59 5.66
CA LEU A 172 4.69 -19.17 6.86
C LEU A 172 3.68 -20.13 7.51
N ALA A 173 4.14 -21.00 8.41
CA ALA A 173 3.30 -21.97 9.12
C ALA A 173 3.48 -21.91 10.65
N GLY A 174 2.48 -22.39 11.39
CA GLY A 174 2.51 -22.50 12.85
C GLY A 174 2.23 -21.19 13.59
N ASP A 175 2.50 -21.22 14.90
CA ASP A 175 2.04 -20.18 15.83
C ASP A 175 3.06 -19.06 16.08
N GLY A 176 2.52 -17.90 16.51
CA GLY A 176 3.29 -16.82 17.13
C GLY A 176 3.84 -15.77 16.15
N TRP A 177 3.26 -15.65 14.96
CA TRP A 177 3.68 -14.69 13.95
C TRP A 177 3.04 -13.32 14.20
N LEU A 178 3.85 -12.30 14.45
CA LEU A 178 3.38 -10.93 14.62
C LEU A 178 3.56 -10.20 13.27
N ALA A 179 2.47 -9.60 12.78
CA ALA A 179 2.47 -8.78 11.57
C ALA A 179 3.07 -7.39 11.86
N ALA A 180 4.40 -7.26 11.88
CA ALA A 180 5.04 -5.97 12.10
C ALA A 180 5.07 -5.13 10.82
N ASN A 181 5.16 -3.81 10.98
CA ASN A 181 5.28 -2.85 9.89
C ASN A 181 4.19 -3.02 8.80
N GLY A 182 2.98 -3.39 9.20
CA GLY A 182 1.87 -3.69 8.32
C GLY A 182 1.07 -2.46 7.92
N LEU A 183 -0.24 -2.61 7.86
CA LEU A 183 -1.15 -1.66 7.21
C LEU A 183 -1.09 -0.22 7.76
N ALA A 184 -0.90 -0.09 9.08
CA ALA A 184 -0.89 1.19 9.78
C ALA A 184 0.52 1.82 9.95
N ALA A 185 1.59 1.06 9.66
CA ALA A 185 2.95 1.49 9.93
C ALA A 185 3.47 2.48 8.87
N PRO A 186 3.98 3.66 9.26
CA PRO A 186 4.45 4.65 8.29
C PRO A 186 5.68 4.18 7.51
N ASP A 187 6.55 3.38 8.12
CA ASP A 187 7.87 3.00 7.60
C ASP A 187 7.80 2.22 6.29
N HIS A 188 6.77 1.40 6.08
CA HIS A 188 6.46 0.80 4.78
C HIS A 188 5.49 1.64 3.97
N ARG A 189 4.37 2.05 4.59
CA ARG A 189 3.24 2.69 3.92
C ARG A 189 3.60 4.02 3.24
N ARG A 190 4.65 4.69 3.71
CA ARG A 190 5.13 6.02 3.27
C ARG A 190 6.53 6.00 2.61
N SER A 191 7.12 4.81 2.41
CA SER A 191 8.48 4.62 1.84
C SER A 191 8.55 4.87 0.33
N TRP A 192 8.73 6.14 -0.05
CA TRP A 192 8.83 6.54 -1.46
C TRP A 192 10.17 6.12 -2.10
N ASN A 193 10.09 5.37 -3.20
CA ASN A 193 11.24 4.85 -3.92
C ASN A 193 11.34 5.45 -5.33
N ALA A 194 12.45 6.11 -5.65
CA ALA A 194 12.68 6.74 -6.96
C ALA A 194 13.50 5.82 -7.88
N ILE A 195 12.83 4.99 -8.66
CA ILE A 195 13.44 3.99 -9.56
C ILE A 195 13.15 4.34 -11.01
N ASN A 196 14.16 4.28 -11.89
CA ASN A 196 14.04 4.57 -13.33
C ASN A 196 13.33 5.90 -13.66
N GLY A 197 13.52 6.93 -12.81
CA GLY A 197 12.93 8.26 -12.96
C GLY A 197 11.45 8.37 -12.53
N ARG A 198 10.89 7.34 -11.89
CA ARG A 198 9.51 7.33 -11.36
C ARG A 198 9.52 7.07 -9.86
N ALA A 199 8.55 7.65 -9.14
CA ALA A 199 8.42 7.52 -7.69
C ALA A 199 7.29 6.55 -7.33
N HIS A 200 7.62 5.53 -6.54
CA HIS A 200 6.86 4.32 -6.25
C HIS A 200 6.63 4.09 -4.75
N LEU A 201 5.56 3.36 -4.41
CA LEU A 201 5.33 2.80 -3.05
C LEU A 201 5.19 1.27 -3.14
N ALA A 202 6.32 0.58 -3.35
CA ALA A 202 6.35 -0.87 -3.48
C ALA A 202 5.88 -1.60 -2.20
N GLN A 203 6.17 -1.02 -1.03
CA GLN A 203 5.88 -1.61 0.29
C GLN A 203 4.47 -1.25 0.82
N ARG A 204 3.54 -0.72 0.01
CA ARG A 204 2.23 -0.19 0.45
C ARG A 204 1.41 -1.17 1.33
N PHE A 205 1.57 -2.48 1.10
CA PHE A 205 0.91 -3.56 1.85
C PHE A 205 1.93 -4.61 2.35
N ALA A 206 3.19 -4.24 2.49
CA ALA A 206 4.20 -5.15 3.03
C ALA A 206 3.91 -5.50 4.50
N ILE A 207 4.34 -6.69 4.93
CA ILE A 207 4.40 -7.09 6.34
C ILE A 207 5.78 -7.67 6.62
N ASP A 208 6.37 -7.25 7.73
CA ASP A 208 7.54 -7.88 8.34
C ASP A 208 7.07 -8.94 9.33
N TRP A 209 7.12 -10.20 8.91
CA TRP A 209 6.74 -11.33 9.75
C TRP A 209 7.86 -11.66 10.74
N VAL A 210 7.69 -11.22 11.98
CA VAL A 210 8.51 -11.62 13.12
C VAL A 210 7.82 -12.72 13.92
N ARG A 211 8.58 -13.53 14.65
CA ARG A 211 8.03 -14.61 15.47
C ARG A 211 8.31 -14.41 16.95
N LEU A 212 7.28 -14.59 17.76
CA LEU A 212 7.35 -14.65 19.21
C LEU A 212 7.54 -16.11 19.66
N ASP A 213 8.31 -16.32 20.73
CA ASP A 213 8.39 -17.63 21.38
C ASP A 213 7.11 -17.96 22.19
N ASN A 214 7.08 -19.16 22.78
CA ASN A 214 5.95 -19.60 23.62
C ASN A 214 5.79 -18.82 24.94
N LYS A 215 6.63 -17.81 25.20
CA LYS A 215 6.53 -16.85 26.31
C LYS A 215 6.21 -15.43 25.80
N GLY A 216 5.92 -15.26 24.51
CA GLY A 216 5.61 -13.98 23.88
C GLY A 216 6.82 -13.09 23.62
N ARG A 217 8.04 -13.64 23.57
CA ARG A 217 9.28 -12.87 23.39
C ARG A 217 9.74 -12.90 21.94
N PHE A 218 10.05 -11.73 21.37
CA PHE A 218 10.72 -11.60 20.07
C PHE A 218 12.21 -11.96 20.13
N LEU A 219 12.85 -11.74 21.28
CA LEU A 219 14.27 -12.06 21.53
C LEU A 219 14.41 -13.03 22.70
N ALA A 220 15.17 -14.09 22.51
CA ALA A 220 15.39 -15.17 23.47
C ALA A 220 16.88 -15.56 23.58
N GLY A 221 17.77 -14.59 23.81
CA GLY A 221 19.19 -14.87 24.00
C GLY A 221 20.06 -13.64 23.82
N ASP A 222 21.21 -13.83 23.18
CA ASP A 222 22.13 -12.78 22.77
C ASP A 222 21.58 -12.02 21.55
N PRO A 223 21.28 -10.71 21.64
CA PRO A 223 20.79 -9.93 20.50
C PRO A 223 21.75 -9.91 19.31
N GLY A 224 23.06 -10.13 19.50
CA GLY A 224 24.03 -10.18 18.38
C GLY A 224 23.98 -11.46 17.54
N ARG A 225 23.05 -12.38 17.83
CA ARG A 225 22.94 -13.69 17.17
C ARG A 225 21.56 -13.93 16.58
N ASN A 226 21.52 -14.35 15.31
CA ASN A 226 20.26 -14.65 14.63
C ASN A 226 19.50 -15.82 15.28
N GLU A 227 20.19 -16.81 15.87
CA GLU A 227 19.55 -17.95 16.54
C GLU A 227 18.80 -17.55 17.83
N SER A 228 18.98 -16.32 18.32
CA SER A 228 18.22 -15.79 19.46
C SER A 228 16.81 -15.32 19.07
N TYR A 229 16.47 -15.28 17.78
CA TYR A 229 15.18 -14.82 17.26
C TYR A 229 14.31 -16.02 16.85
N PRO A 230 13.11 -16.22 17.43
CA PRO A 230 12.31 -17.44 17.24
C PRO A 230 11.86 -17.74 15.80
N GLY A 231 11.91 -16.76 14.90
CA GLY A 231 11.57 -16.89 13.49
C GLY A 231 12.75 -17.36 12.61
N TYR A 232 13.99 -17.18 13.05
CA TYR A 232 15.17 -17.47 12.24
C TYR A 232 15.26 -18.96 11.86
N GLY A 233 15.47 -19.23 10.58
CA GLY A 233 15.52 -20.59 10.02
C GLY A 233 14.16 -21.23 9.72
N ALA A 234 13.04 -20.54 10.02
CA ALA A 234 11.70 -21.02 9.68
C ALA A 234 11.54 -21.21 8.16
N PRO A 235 10.85 -22.28 7.70
CA PRO A 235 10.54 -22.46 6.28
C PRO A 235 9.66 -21.31 5.76
N VAL A 236 10.06 -20.73 4.64
CA VAL A 236 9.26 -19.76 3.88
C VAL A 236 8.57 -20.50 2.73
N LEU A 237 7.26 -20.28 2.57
CA LEU A 237 6.38 -21.09 1.73
C LEU A 237 5.82 -20.29 0.55
N ALA A 238 5.63 -20.96 -0.59
CA ALA A 238 4.98 -20.38 -1.76
C ALA A 238 3.49 -20.10 -1.48
N VAL A 239 3.08 -18.84 -1.58
CA VAL A 239 1.69 -18.41 -1.27
C VAL A 239 0.66 -18.79 -2.34
N ALA A 240 1.10 -19.29 -3.49
CA ALA A 240 0.24 -19.72 -4.60
C ALA A 240 1.01 -20.66 -5.53
N ASP A 241 0.27 -21.36 -6.41
CA ASP A 241 0.85 -22.00 -7.60
C ASP A 241 1.36 -20.90 -8.53
N ALA A 242 2.66 -20.91 -8.82
CA ALA A 242 3.35 -19.75 -9.38
C ALA A 242 4.61 -20.13 -10.18
N ARG A 243 5.23 -19.15 -10.85
CA ARG A 243 6.54 -19.32 -11.48
C ARG A 243 7.59 -18.46 -10.79
N VAL A 244 8.78 -19.01 -10.54
CA VAL A 244 9.93 -18.24 -10.02
C VAL A 244 10.43 -17.29 -11.10
N VAL A 245 10.48 -15.99 -10.81
CA VAL A 245 10.99 -14.96 -11.73
C VAL A 245 12.48 -14.74 -11.54
N SER A 246 12.89 -14.55 -10.29
CA SER A 246 14.28 -14.23 -9.94
C SER A 246 14.58 -14.65 -8.50
N ILE A 247 15.86 -14.92 -8.24
CA ILE A 247 16.37 -15.21 -6.89
C ILE A 247 17.64 -14.41 -6.62
N ILE A 248 17.90 -14.18 -5.32
CA ILE A 248 19.21 -13.82 -4.77
C ILE A 248 19.43 -14.78 -3.60
N ASN A 249 20.57 -15.47 -3.54
CA ASN A 249 20.80 -16.54 -2.56
C ASN A 249 22.09 -16.42 -1.74
N ASP A 250 23.09 -15.64 -2.20
CA ASP A 250 24.45 -15.69 -1.62
C ASP A 250 24.91 -14.34 -1.01
N LEU A 251 24.00 -13.40 -0.77
CA LEU A 251 24.30 -12.20 0.02
C LEU A 251 24.54 -12.57 1.49
N PRO A 252 25.51 -11.92 2.17
CA PRO A 252 25.85 -12.23 3.55
C PRO A 252 24.70 -11.90 4.51
N GLU A 253 24.64 -12.67 5.58
CA GLU A 253 23.72 -12.48 6.71
C GLU A 253 24.19 -11.34 7.60
N ASN A 254 23.27 -10.54 8.15
CA ASN A 254 23.59 -9.64 9.26
C ASN A 254 23.72 -10.41 10.59
N ALA A 255 24.35 -9.80 11.60
CA ALA A 255 24.57 -10.40 12.92
C ALA A 255 23.52 -9.93 13.94
N GLY A 256 22.41 -10.67 14.06
CA GLY A 256 21.35 -10.39 15.04
C GLY A 256 20.71 -9.01 14.85
N ALA A 257 20.50 -8.28 15.94
CA ALA A 257 20.12 -6.87 15.89
C ALA A 257 21.25 -6.00 15.31
N ASN A 258 20.98 -5.34 14.18
CA ASN A 258 21.98 -4.59 13.42
C ASN A 258 21.43 -3.22 12.96
N PRO A 259 21.47 -2.16 13.79
CA PRO A 259 20.90 -0.86 13.46
C PRO A 259 21.53 -0.21 12.19
N GLN A 260 20.78 0.69 11.55
CA GLN A 260 21.06 1.16 10.18
C GLN A 260 22.44 1.79 9.94
N GLU A 261 23.09 2.35 10.97
CA GLU A 261 24.29 3.20 10.83
C GLU A 261 25.44 2.53 10.04
N GLY A 262 25.56 1.20 10.12
CA GLY A 262 26.55 0.40 9.38
C GLY A 262 26.08 -0.18 8.03
N ARG A 263 24.77 -0.20 7.73
CA ARG A 263 24.21 -0.82 6.52
C ARG A 263 24.36 0.09 5.30
N ARG A 264 24.71 -0.49 4.14
CA ARG A 264 24.85 0.22 2.85
C ARG A 264 24.19 -0.59 1.72
N PRO A 265 22.87 -0.82 1.77
CA PRO A 265 22.16 -1.53 0.71
C PRO A 265 22.21 -0.74 -0.60
N THR A 266 22.22 -1.46 -1.72
CA THR A 266 21.98 -0.94 -3.07
C THR A 266 20.54 -1.25 -3.49
N VAL A 267 20.09 -0.68 -4.61
CA VAL A 267 18.77 -0.97 -5.20
C VAL A 267 18.57 -2.47 -5.45
N GLU A 268 19.64 -3.18 -5.78
CA GLU A 268 19.67 -4.61 -6.09
C GLU A 268 19.77 -5.51 -4.85
N THR A 269 20.24 -4.98 -3.72
CA THR A 269 20.60 -5.77 -2.52
C THR A 269 19.77 -5.44 -1.29
N ILE A 270 18.89 -4.44 -1.36
CA ILE A 270 18.06 -3.97 -0.23
C ILE A 270 17.20 -5.07 0.38
N SER A 271 16.58 -5.93 -0.45
CA SER A 271 15.75 -7.06 -0.02
C SER A 271 16.56 -8.25 0.51
N GLY A 272 17.89 -8.22 0.45
CA GLY A 272 18.73 -9.35 0.83
C GLY A 272 18.59 -10.54 -0.11
N ASN A 273 18.87 -11.74 0.40
CA ASN A 273 18.51 -12.97 -0.30
C ASN A 273 16.99 -13.00 -0.45
N THR A 274 16.54 -13.24 -1.67
CA THR A 274 15.18 -12.93 -2.09
C THR A 274 14.68 -14.01 -3.04
N VAL A 275 13.39 -14.34 -2.97
CA VAL A 275 12.67 -15.02 -4.05
C VAL A 275 11.58 -14.08 -4.56
N ILE A 276 11.41 -13.98 -5.89
CA ILE A 276 10.26 -13.33 -6.51
C ILE A 276 9.48 -14.37 -7.32
N LEU A 277 8.18 -14.48 -7.07
CA LEU A 277 7.25 -15.32 -7.81
C LEU A 277 6.30 -14.48 -8.67
N ASP A 278 5.94 -14.97 -9.85
CA ASP A 278 4.84 -14.50 -10.70
C ASP A 278 3.61 -15.38 -10.42
N LEU A 279 2.53 -14.75 -9.93
CA LEU A 279 1.26 -15.38 -9.57
C LEU A 279 0.27 -15.33 -10.75
N GLY A 280 0.68 -14.77 -11.89
CA GLY A 280 -0.18 -14.44 -13.01
C GLY A 280 -0.91 -13.10 -12.82
N ASN A 281 -1.62 -12.68 -13.88
CA ASN A 281 -2.44 -11.46 -13.91
C ASN A 281 -1.71 -10.15 -13.51
N GLY A 282 -0.38 -10.12 -13.57
CA GLY A 282 0.44 -8.96 -13.20
C GLY A 282 0.70 -8.82 -11.70
N ALA A 283 0.43 -9.85 -10.89
CA ALA A 283 0.77 -9.86 -9.47
C ALA A 283 2.04 -10.68 -9.21
N PHE A 284 2.98 -10.10 -8.48
CA PHE A 284 4.23 -10.75 -8.08
C PHE A 284 4.35 -10.77 -6.56
N ALA A 285 4.86 -11.85 -5.98
CA ALA A 285 5.15 -11.96 -4.55
C ALA A 285 6.66 -11.90 -4.31
N LEU A 286 7.09 -11.04 -3.39
CA LEU A 286 8.47 -10.95 -2.92
C LEU A 286 8.61 -11.54 -1.52
N TYR A 287 9.65 -12.34 -1.32
CA TYR A 287 10.05 -12.91 -0.03
C TYR A 287 11.49 -12.45 0.24
N GLY A 288 11.68 -11.48 1.14
CA GLY A 288 12.98 -10.87 1.43
C GLY A 288 13.67 -11.43 2.67
N HIS A 289 14.91 -10.96 2.88
CA HIS A 289 15.77 -11.21 4.03
C HIS A 289 16.02 -12.70 4.33
N LEU A 290 16.08 -13.53 3.29
CA LEU A 290 16.27 -14.99 3.42
C LEU A 290 17.69 -15.36 3.86
N GLN A 291 17.89 -16.59 4.36
CA GLN A 291 19.22 -17.08 4.74
C GLN A 291 20.11 -17.34 3.51
N PRO A 292 21.42 -17.05 3.57
CA PRO A 292 22.36 -17.39 2.51
C PRO A 292 22.38 -18.89 2.22
N GLY A 293 22.41 -19.27 0.93
CA GLY A 293 22.44 -20.66 0.49
C GLY A 293 21.15 -21.45 0.76
N SER A 294 20.08 -20.82 1.25
CA SER A 294 18.86 -21.52 1.68
C SER A 294 17.77 -21.65 0.63
N VAL A 295 17.85 -20.89 -0.47
CA VAL A 295 16.85 -20.92 -1.55
C VAL A 295 16.90 -22.28 -2.26
N LEU A 296 15.74 -22.94 -2.30
CA LEU A 296 15.55 -24.32 -2.80
C LEU A 296 15.09 -24.37 -4.26
N VAL A 297 14.79 -23.22 -4.86
CA VAL A 297 14.17 -23.08 -6.18
C VAL A 297 15.02 -22.25 -7.13
N HIS A 298 14.77 -22.34 -8.44
CA HIS A 298 15.54 -21.61 -9.46
C HIS A 298 14.66 -20.80 -10.43
N PRO A 299 15.18 -19.72 -11.06
CA PRO A 299 14.41 -18.92 -12.02
C PRO A 299 13.84 -19.76 -13.15
N GLY A 300 12.56 -19.55 -13.45
CA GLY A 300 11.79 -20.33 -14.41
C GLY A 300 11.13 -21.59 -13.84
N GLU A 301 11.45 -22.03 -12.62
CA GLU A 301 10.77 -23.16 -11.96
C GLU A 301 9.29 -22.86 -11.71
N ALA A 302 8.44 -23.88 -11.81
CA ALA A 302 7.05 -23.81 -11.36
C ALA A 302 6.96 -24.37 -9.94
N VAL A 303 6.32 -23.62 -9.04
CA VAL A 303 6.14 -24.00 -7.64
C VAL A 303 4.66 -24.18 -7.31
N HIS A 304 4.37 -25.03 -6.32
CA HIS A 304 3.00 -25.25 -5.83
C HIS A 304 2.75 -24.53 -4.50
N THR A 305 1.50 -24.19 -4.24
CA THR A 305 1.05 -23.57 -2.99
C THR A 305 1.51 -24.40 -1.77
N GLY A 306 2.19 -23.76 -0.83
CA GLY A 306 2.77 -24.40 0.36
C GLY A 306 4.14 -25.07 0.15
N GLN A 307 4.70 -25.07 -1.07
CA GLN A 307 6.07 -25.55 -1.32
C GLN A 307 7.09 -24.66 -0.57
N ALA A 308 8.05 -25.29 0.10
CA ALA A 308 9.14 -24.56 0.74
C ALA A 308 10.06 -23.93 -0.31
N LEU A 309 10.27 -22.62 -0.21
CA LEU A 309 11.10 -21.81 -1.10
C LEU A 309 12.51 -21.60 -0.54
N ALA A 310 12.61 -21.31 0.77
CA ALA A 310 13.84 -20.89 1.44
C ALA A 310 13.70 -20.95 2.97
N ARG A 311 14.66 -20.37 3.70
CA ARG A 311 14.58 -20.12 5.14
C ARG A 311 14.60 -18.63 5.47
N LEU A 312 13.81 -18.24 6.47
CA LEU A 312 13.79 -16.88 7.03
C LEU A 312 15.15 -16.55 7.65
N GLY A 313 15.79 -15.46 7.19
CA GLY A 313 17.13 -15.06 7.58
C GLY A 313 17.19 -13.65 8.16
N ASN A 314 18.25 -12.92 7.83
CA ASN A 314 18.52 -11.55 8.25
C ASN A 314 19.45 -10.83 7.27
N SER A 315 19.38 -11.13 5.97
CA SER A 315 20.28 -10.60 4.94
C SER A 315 19.78 -9.28 4.34
N GLY A 316 20.66 -8.47 3.73
CA GLY A 316 20.27 -7.18 3.12
C GLY A 316 19.95 -6.07 4.14
N ASN A 317 18.96 -5.23 3.84
CA ASN A 317 18.56 -4.12 4.71
C ASN A 317 17.57 -4.54 5.81
N SER A 318 17.97 -5.51 6.63
CA SER A 318 17.20 -5.96 7.79
C SER A 318 17.76 -5.38 9.09
N ASP A 319 16.90 -5.18 10.09
CA ASP A 319 17.24 -4.67 11.44
C ASP A 319 17.44 -5.81 12.47
N ALA A 320 16.79 -6.95 12.24
CA ALA A 320 16.82 -8.19 13.01
C ALA A 320 16.08 -9.30 12.21
N PRO A 321 16.27 -10.61 12.49
CA PRO A 321 15.65 -11.68 11.70
C PRO A 321 14.12 -11.61 11.58
N HIS A 322 13.62 -11.48 10.34
CA HIS A 322 12.21 -11.45 9.97
C HIS A 322 12.03 -11.90 8.51
N LEU A 323 10.79 -12.19 8.08
CA LEU A 323 10.45 -12.32 6.67
C LEU A 323 9.73 -11.05 6.21
N HIS A 324 10.36 -10.28 5.33
CA HIS A 324 9.67 -9.22 4.61
C HIS A 324 8.85 -9.84 3.47
N PHE A 325 7.53 -9.60 3.45
CA PHE A 325 6.62 -10.13 2.44
C PHE A 325 5.72 -9.04 1.86
N GLN A 326 5.64 -8.98 0.53
CA GLN A 326 4.74 -8.06 -0.19
C GLN A 326 4.23 -8.66 -1.50
N LEU A 327 3.04 -8.23 -1.94
CA LEU A 327 2.64 -8.31 -3.35
C LEU A 327 2.88 -6.98 -4.07
N MET A 328 3.19 -7.06 -5.37
CA MET A 328 3.58 -5.91 -6.19
C MET A 328 3.20 -6.10 -7.67
N ASP A 329 3.04 -5.01 -8.42
CA ASP A 329 2.55 -5.00 -9.82
C ASP A 329 3.64 -5.24 -10.90
N ALA A 330 4.90 -5.32 -10.48
CA ALA A 330 6.05 -5.65 -11.33
C ALA A 330 7.11 -6.41 -10.50
N PRO A 331 8.00 -7.21 -11.12
CA PRO A 331 9.03 -7.97 -10.41
C PRO A 331 10.22 -7.08 -9.99
N SER A 332 9.96 -6.04 -9.20
CA SER A 332 10.96 -5.10 -8.72
C SER A 332 10.65 -4.66 -7.29
N ALA A 333 11.53 -4.97 -6.34
CA ALA A 333 11.35 -4.69 -4.93
C ALA A 333 11.05 -3.22 -4.60
N LEU A 334 11.63 -2.28 -5.38
CA LEU A 334 11.47 -0.84 -5.19
C LEU A 334 10.80 -0.12 -6.38
N GLY A 335 10.77 -0.75 -7.56
CA GLY A 335 10.32 -0.15 -8.83
C GLY A 335 8.91 -0.56 -9.25
N ALA A 336 8.06 -0.91 -8.29
CA ALA A 336 6.71 -1.41 -8.46
C ALA A 336 5.74 -0.69 -7.49
N GLU A 337 4.44 -0.78 -7.73
CA GLU A 337 3.42 -0.43 -6.73
C GLU A 337 3.04 -1.65 -5.89
N GLY A 338 2.98 -1.46 -4.57
CA GLY A 338 2.48 -2.49 -3.65
C GLY A 338 1.00 -2.76 -3.88
N LEU A 339 0.65 -4.04 -4.01
CA LEU A 339 -0.72 -4.53 -4.24
C LEU A 339 -1.31 -5.09 -2.93
N PRO A 340 -2.62 -4.89 -2.67
CA PRO A 340 -3.27 -5.50 -1.52
C PRO A 340 -3.44 -7.01 -1.75
N TYR A 341 -3.35 -7.75 -0.64
CA TYR A 341 -3.63 -9.18 -0.59
C TYR A 341 -4.49 -9.53 0.61
N ALA A 342 -4.97 -10.76 0.65
CA ALA A 342 -5.72 -11.33 1.75
C ALA A 342 -5.26 -12.77 1.99
N ILE A 343 -5.08 -13.18 3.24
CA ILE A 343 -4.66 -14.53 3.58
C ILE A 343 -5.89 -15.44 3.69
N THR A 344 -5.88 -16.55 2.95
CA THR A 344 -6.96 -17.55 2.89
C THR A 344 -7.52 -17.93 4.26
N ARG A 345 -6.66 -18.16 5.25
CA ARG A 345 -7.04 -18.47 6.64
C ARG A 345 -5.90 -18.25 7.62
N PHE A 346 -6.22 -17.73 8.81
CA PHE A 346 -5.33 -17.62 9.96
C PHE A 346 -6.16 -17.56 11.26
N THR A 347 -5.51 -17.72 12.41
CA THR A 347 -6.14 -17.52 13.72
C THR A 347 -5.48 -16.32 14.39
N VAL A 348 -6.25 -15.30 14.77
CA VAL A 348 -5.76 -14.15 15.54
C VAL A 348 -5.77 -14.53 17.02
N ALA A 349 -4.64 -14.35 17.72
CA ALA A 349 -4.47 -14.60 19.15
C ALA A 349 -4.43 -13.31 20.00
N GLY A 350 -4.47 -12.15 19.36
CA GLY A 350 -4.49 -10.81 19.95
C GLY A 350 -3.61 -9.83 19.17
N VAL A 351 -3.41 -8.63 19.71
CA VAL A 351 -2.57 -7.57 19.11
C VAL A 351 -1.46 -7.16 20.08
N ALA A 352 -0.29 -6.83 19.56
CA ALA A 352 0.90 -6.42 20.33
C ALA A 352 1.11 -4.90 20.28
N HIS A 353 0.35 -4.15 21.08
CA HIS A 353 0.40 -2.68 21.10
C HIS A 353 1.66 -2.05 21.74
N ASP A 354 2.49 -2.84 22.43
CA ASP A 354 3.67 -2.35 23.16
C ASP A 354 4.93 -2.55 22.30
N SER A 355 5.53 -1.44 21.83
CA SER A 355 6.76 -1.48 21.03
C SER A 355 7.91 -2.18 21.74
N ALA A 356 7.91 -2.20 23.08
CA ALA A 356 8.89 -2.91 23.88
C ALA A 356 8.94 -4.42 23.57
N VAL A 357 7.89 -5.02 23.00
CA VAL A 357 7.90 -6.40 22.50
C VAL A 357 8.87 -6.55 21.34
N LEU A 358 8.78 -5.68 20.31
CA LEU A 358 9.67 -5.69 19.14
C LEU A 358 11.07 -5.16 19.46
N GLU A 359 11.21 -4.34 20.50
CA GLU A 359 12.52 -3.96 21.05
C GLU A 359 13.18 -5.07 21.89
N GLY A 360 12.51 -6.22 22.09
CA GLY A 360 13.00 -7.34 22.92
C GLY A 360 13.06 -7.05 24.43
N LYS A 361 12.42 -5.97 24.88
CA LYS A 361 12.40 -5.47 26.27
C LYS A 361 11.19 -5.97 27.07
N ALA A 362 10.11 -6.35 26.39
CA ALA A 362 8.89 -6.90 26.97
C ALA A 362 8.53 -8.26 26.37
N ALA A 363 7.63 -8.96 27.05
CA ALA A 363 7.00 -10.19 26.58
C ALA A 363 5.52 -9.93 26.33
N TRP A 364 5.07 -10.18 25.11
CA TRP A 364 3.65 -10.11 24.76
C TRP A 364 2.84 -11.14 25.54
N LYS A 365 1.58 -10.84 25.79
CA LYS A 365 0.61 -11.76 26.39
C LYS A 365 -0.67 -11.70 25.58
N ALA A 366 -1.18 -12.88 25.22
CA ALA A 366 -2.45 -13.00 24.51
C ALA A 366 -3.58 -12.26 25.24
N SER A 367 -4.37 -11.52 24.47
CA SER A 367 -5.52 -10.75 24.93
C SER A 367 -6.77 -11.23 24.19
N GLY A 368 -7.80 -11.62 24.96
CA GLY A 368 -9.02 -12.19 24.41
C GLY A 368 -8.95 -13.69 24.10
N LEU A 369 -9.94 -14.18 23.37
CA LEU A 369 -10.01 -15.56 22.88
C LEU A 369 -9.54 -15.62 21.42
N PRO A 370 -8.70 -16.60 21.04
CA PRO A 370 -8.32 -16.77 19.64
C PRO A 370 -9.53 -17.02 18.75
N HIS A 371 -9.56 -16.39 17.57
CA HIS A 371 -10.62 -16.54 16.59
C HIS A 371 -10.06 -16.74 15.19
N ALA A 372 -10.76 -17.53 14.37
CA ALA A 372 -10.37 -17.79 12.99
C ALA A 372 -10.84 -16.67 12.08
N VAL A 373 -9.96 -16.24 11.17
CA VAL A 373 -10.18 -15.21 10.15
C VAL A 373 -9.87 -15.84 8.78
N ALA A 374 -10.59 -15.42 7.74
CA ALA A 374 -10.46 -16.00 6.40
C ALA A 374 -10.65 -14.93 5.31
N ALA A 375 -9.76 -14.94 4.32
CA ALA A 375 -9.74 -13.98 3.20
C ALA A 375 -9.66 -12.50 3.64
N GLU A 376 -8.87 -12.23 4.68
CA GLU A 376 -8.54 -10.87 5.16
C GLU A 376 -7.03 -10.62 5.19
N PHE A 377 -6.64 -9.36 5.21
CA PHE A 377 -5.28 -8.91 5.53
C PHE A 377 -5.14 -8.86 7.06
N PRO A 378 -4.08 -9.41 7.66
CA PRO A 378 -3.83 -9.31 9.10
C PRO A 378 -3.65 -7.85 9.55
N ASP A 379 -4.36 -7.42 10.59
CA ASP A 379 -4.23 -6.06 11.13
C ASP A 379 -2.83 -5.80 11.72
N ASP A 380 -2.45 -4.52 11.83
CA ASP A 380 -1.10 -4.13 12.23
C ASP A 380 -0.77 -4.58 13.67
N ASN A 381 0.36 -5.25 13.84
CA ASN A 381 0.80 -5.91 15.08
C ASN A 381 -0.12 -7.04 15.57
N ALA A 382 -1.02 -7.58 14.74
CA ALA A 382 -1.76 -8.79 15.06
C ALA A 382 -0.80 -9.98 15.23
N VAL A 383 -0.96 -10.74 16.32
CA VAL A 383 -0.25 -12.00 16.56
C VAL A 383 -1.15 -13.14 16.09
N VAL A 384 -0.70 -13.85 15.06
CA VAL A 384 -1.48 -14.86 14.35
C VAL A 384 -0.80 -16.24 14.35
N SER A 385 -1.62 -17.25 14.04
CA SER A 385 -1.19 -18.62 13.76
C SER A 385 -1.64 -19.04 12.37
N PHE A 386 -0.77 -19.72 11.63
CA PHE A 386 -1.04 -20.26 10.31
C PHE A 386 -1.16 -21.80 10.35
N PRO A 387 -2.14 -22.41 9.64
CA PRO A 387 -2.38 -23.86 9.67
C PRO A 387 -1.28 -24.76 9.07
#